data_AF-A0A175W121-F1
#
_entry.id   AF-A0A175W121-F1
#
_cell.length_a   1.000
_cell.length_b   1.000
_cell.length_c   1.000
_cell.angle_alpha   90.00
_cell.angle_beta   90.00
_cell.angle_gamma   90.00
#
_symmetry.space_group_name_H-M   'P 1'
#
loop_
_entity.id
_entity.type
_entity.pdbx_description
1 polymer ?
#
loop_
_entity_poly.entity_id
_entity_poly.type
_entity_poly.pdbx_seq_one_letter_code
_entity_poly.pdbx_strand_id
1 'polypeptide(L)'
;MSQQPLFGLVPAGQPVIAQPNFKFLGGIGPGKESAIFKLGGTSATSHDGSAHNGGGSSNVVIGISVEPAESVAARIREIGSGNTDSGALVPLGAGRQQPNTLVLAERIIKNAFNFLASFSGTAGQVPLKAFEDWWRKFESRVRSDPGFLERDE
;
A
#
# COMPACT_ATOMS: atom_id res chain seq x y z
N MET A 1 -38.20 -8.12 -42.51
CA MET A 1 -39.11 -7.20 -41.78
C MET A 1 -38.45 -6.84 -40.47
N SER A 2 -37.90 -5.63 -40.40
CA SER A 2 -37.03 -5.14 -39.32
C SER A 2 -37.85 -4.60 -38.16
N GLN A 3 -37.58 -5.04 -36.93
CA GLN A 3 -38.09 -4.41 -35.70
C GLN A 3 -36.91 -3.86 -34.88
N GLN A 4 -37.02 -2.58 -34.56
CA GLN A 4 -36.01 -1.70 -33.94
C GLN A 4 -35.88 -1.96 -32.42
N PRO A 5 -34.73 -1.67 -31.79
CA PRO A 5 -34.61 -1.70 -30.34
C PRO A 5 -35.09 -0.37 -29.72
N LEU A 6 -35.93 -0.53 -28.70
CA LEU A 6 -36.50 0.52 -27.84
C LEU A 6 -35.42 1.05 -26.87
N PHE A 7 -34.90 2.25 -27.11
CA PHE A 7 -34.06 2.96 -26.14
C PHE A 7 -34.96 3.69 -25.13
N GLY A 8 -35.02 3.17 -23.90
CA GLY A 8 -35.69 3.82 -22.77
C GLY A 8 -34.87 4.99 -22.23
N LEU A 9 -35.50 6.17 -22.18
CA LEU A 9 -35.07 7.33 -21.41
C LEU A 9 -35.11 7.00 -19.92
N VAL A 10 -33.98 7.10 -19.22
CA VAL A 10 -33.95 7.19 -17.75
C VAL A 10 -34.02 8.68 -17.37
N PRO A 11 -35.02 9.12 -16.58
CA PRO A 11 -35.17 10.52 -16.19
C PRO A 11 -34.14 10.90 -15.11
N ALA A 12 -33.51 12.05 -15.28
CA ALA A 12 -32.60 12.65 -14.30
C ALA A 12 -33.38 13.12 -13.06
N GLY A 13 -33.02 12.65 -11.86
CA GLY A 13 -33.63 13.14 -10.62
C GLY A 13 -33.48 12.32 -9.34
N GLN A 14 -32.72 11.23 -9.32
CA GLN A 14 -32.53 10.44 -8.10
C GLN A 14 -31.32 10.96 -7.30
N PRO A 15 -31.47 11.21 -5.98
CA PRO A 15 -30.33 11.57 -5.15
C PRO A 15 -29.33 10.42 -5.21
N VAL A 16 -28.11 10.71 -5.68
CA VAL A 16 -26.98 9.79 -5.53
C VAL A 16 -26.67 9.73 -4.04
N ILE A 17 -27.30 8.78 -3.34
CA ILE A 17 -26.85 8.40 -2.00
C ILE A 17 -25.46 7.82 -2.24
N ALA A 18 -24.42 8.59 -1.95
CA ALA A 18 -23.05 8.11 -2.05
C ALA A 18 -22.95 6.87 -1.15
N GLN A 19 -22.87 5.70 -1.77
CA GLN A 19 -22.78 4.46 -1.02
C GLN A 19 -21.46 4.49 -0.24
N PRO A 20 -21.48 4.22 1.08
CA PRO A 20 -20.25 4.14 1.84
C PRO A 20 -19.32 3.10 1.21
N ASN A 21 -18.13 3.53 0.81
CA ASN A 21 -17.12 2.66 0.24
C ASN A 21 -16.50 1.82 1.36
N PHE A 22 -16.95 0.57 1.50
CA PHE A 22 -16.37 -0.39 2.44
C PHE A 22 -15.18 -1.11 1.81
N LYS A 23 -14.12 -1.30 2.59
CA LYS A 23 -13.00 -2.19 2.27
C LYS A 23 -13.15 -3.47 3.10
N PHE A 24 -13.11 -4.63 2.44
CA PHE A 24 -13.07 -5.91 3.15
C PHE A 24 -11.73 -6.04 3.90
N LEU A 25 -11.79 -6.28 5.20
CA LEU A 25 -10.59 -6.38 6.07
C LEU A 25 -10.21 -7.83 6.36
N GLY A 26 -11.18 -8.74 6.39
CA GLY A 26 -10.99 -10.15 6.68
C GLY A 26 -12.27 -10.78 7.26
N GLY A 27 -12.15 -12.01 7.77
CA GLY A 27 -13.28 -12.74 8.36
C GLY A 27 -12.97 -13.33 9.73
N ILE A 28 -14.01 -13.57 10.53
CA ILE A 28 -13.98 -14.20 11.86
C ILE A 28 -14.95 -15.39 11.81
N GLY A 29 -14.59 -16.53 12.42
CA GLY A 29 -15.39 -17.76 12.34
C GLY A 29 -14.93 -18.82 13.35
N PRO A 30 -15.53 -20.02 13.34
CA PRO A 30 -15.14 -21.12 14.22
C PRO A 30 -13.64 -21.45 14.07
N GLY A 31 -12.89 -21.45 15.16
CA GLY A 31 -11.43 -21.64 15.18
C GLY A 31 -10.60 -20.36 15.00
N LYS A 32 -11.25 -19.22 14.74
CA LYS A 32 -10.63 -17.90 14.71
C LYS A 32 -11.64 -16.84 15.15
N GLU A 33 -11.88 -16.80 16.46
CA GLU A 33 -12.93 -16.04 17.14
C GLU A 33 -12.59 -14.54 17.27
N SER A 34 -11.34 -14.15 17.01
CA SER A 34 -10.90 -12.75 17.00
C SER A 34 -9.88 -12.47 15.89
N ALA A 35 -9.79 -11.20 15.48
CA ALA A 35 -8.79 -10.72 14.51
C ALA A 35 -8.49 -9.24 14.77
N ILE A 36 -7.26 -8.82 14.51
CA ILE A 36 -6.82 -7.42 14.60
C ILE A 36 -6.53 -6.94 13.18
N PHE A 37 -7.14 -5.82 12.79
CA PHE A 37 -6.94 -5.20 11.48
C PHE A 37 -6.33 -3.82 11.65
N LYS A 38 -5.17 -3.59 11.02
CA LYS A 38 -4.56 -2.25 10.99
C LYS A 38 -5.28 -1.41 9.95
N LEU A 39 -5.93 -0.35 10.42
CA LEU A 39 -6.49 0.68 9.55
C LEU A 39 -5.35 1.63 9.17
N GLY A 40 -4.94 1.60 7.91
CA GLY A 40 -4.10 2.68 7.37
C GLY A 40 -4.91 3.96 7.37
N GLY A 41 -4.32 5.09 7.78
CA GLY A 41 -4.98 6.38 7.71
C GLY A 41 -5.58 6.55 6.33
N THR A 42 -6.90 6.72 6.26
CA THR A 42 -7.66 6.90 5.03
C THR A 42 -7.35 8.28 4.45
N SER A 43 -6.11 8.51 4.01
CA SER A 43 -5.77 9.62 3.13
C SER A 43 -6.26 9.26 1.74
N ALA A 44 -7.58 9.34 1.55
CA ALA A 44 -8.14 9.58 0.24
C ALA A 44 -7.57 10.92 -0.25
N THR A 45 -6.59 10.85 -1.15
CA THR A 45 -6.29 11.88 -2.14
C THR A 45 -6.07 13.31 -1.62
N SER A 46 -4.90 13.58 -1.02
CA SER A 46 -4.32 14.93 -1.09
C SER A 46 -2.80 14.85 -1.16
N HIS A 47 -2.28 15.20 -2.33
CA HIS A 47 -0.90 15.56 -2.56
C HIS A 47 -0.58 16.84 -1.77
N ASP A 48 -0.22 16.75 -0.49
CA ASP A 48 0.52 17.80 0.21
C ASP A 48 1.17 17.26 1.49
N GLY A 49 2.44 17.56 1.67
CA GLY A 49 3.26 17.04 2.74
C GLY A 49 2.87 17.64 4.09
N SER A 50 2.31 16.83 4.97
CA SER A 50 2.48 17.06 6.41
C SER A 50 2.24 15.78 7.19
N ALA A 51 3.33 15.21 7.66
CA ALA A 51 3.33 14.25 8.75
C ALA A 51 2.75 14.95 9.99
N HIS A 52 1.45 14.77 10.22
CA HIS A 52 0.83 15.03 11.52
C HIS A 52 0.20 13.74 12.03
N ASN A 53 1.04 13.02 12.77
CA ASN A 53 0.65 11.99 13.72
C ASN A 53 -0.11 12.70 14.86
N GLY A 54 -1.40 13.00 14.65
CA GLY A 54 -2.17 13.87 15.54
C GLY A 54 -3.67 13.68 15.41
N GLY A 55 -4.22 12.74 16.18
CA GLY A 55 -5.44 12.91 16.99
C GLY A 55 -6.74 13.43 16.37
N GLY A 56 -6.89 13.47 15.05
CA GLY A 56 -8.17 13.80 14.42
C GLY A 56 -9.14 12.63 14.57
N SER A 57 -10.22 12.81 15.34
CA SER A 57 -11.32 11.87 15.50
C SER A 57 -12.04 11.63 14.16
N SER A 58 -11.40 10.88 13.26
CA SER A 58 -12.08 10.35 12.08
C SER A 58 -13.01 9.24 12.56
N ASN A 59 -14.32 9.45 12.37
CA ASN A 59 -15.31 8.42 12.63
C ASN A 59 -15.04 7.26 11.66
N VAL A 60 -14.60 6.12 12.19
CA VAL A 60 -14.43 4.88 11.42
C VAL A 60 -15.72 4.09 11.50
N VAL A 61 -16.28 3.73 10.34
CA VAL A 61 -17.44 2.84 10.26
C VAL A 61 -16.97 1.43 9.94
N ILE A 62 -17.29 0.48 10.82
CA ILE A 62 -16.99 -0.94 10.63
C ILE A 62 -18.27 -1.67 10.23
N GLY A 63 -18.28 -2.27 9.03
CA GLY A 63 -19.35 -3.14 8.57
C GLY A 63 -19.07 -4.60 8.92
N ILE A 64 -20.04 -5.30 9.51
CA ILE A 64 -19.97 -6.73 9.79
C ILE A 64 -21.10 -7.41 9.02
N SER A 65 -20.76 -8.43 8.22
CA SER A 65 -21.72 -9.22 7.45
C SER A 65 -21.50 -10.70 7.75
N VAL A 66 -22.59 -11.43 7.98
CA VAL A 66 -22.57 -12.88 8.21
C VAL A 66 -22.77 -13.58 6.88
N GLU A 67 -21.78 -14.36 6.46
CA GLU A 67 -21.77 -15.08 5.19
C GLU A 67 -21.33 -16.54 5.42
N PRO A 68 -21.64 -17.47 4.49
CA PRO A 68 -21.13 -18.83 4.55
C PRO A 68 -19.59 -18.86 4.61
N ALA A 69 -19.03 -19.76 5.41
CA ALA A 69 -17.59 -19.85 5.65
C ALA A 69 -16.77 -20.00 4.35
N GLU A 70 -17.31 -20.72 3.37
CA GLU A 70 -16.70 -20.93 2.05
C GLU A 70 -16.53 -19.61 1.27
N SER A 71 -17.54 -18.74 1.29
CA SER A 71 -17.51 -17.44 0.62
C SER A 71 -16.50 -16.49 1.28
N VAL A 72 -16.45 -16.48 2.62
CA VAL A 72 -15.47 -15.67 3.37
C VAL A 72 -14.05 -16.15 3.09
N ALA A 73 -13.82 -17.47 3.05
CA ALA A 73 -12.52 -18.04 2.73
C ALA A 73 -12.06 -17.70 1.30
N ALA A 74 -12.97 -17.58 0.34
CA ALA A 74 -12.66 -17.09 -1.01
C ALA A 74 -12.19 -15.62 -0.98
N ARG A 75 -12.91 -14.73 -0.29
CA ARG A 75 -12.51 -13.30 -0.18
C ARG A 75 -11.21 -13.09 0.59
N ILE A 76 -10.95 -13.89 1.63
CA ILE A 76 -9.67 -13.81 2.37
C ILE A 76 -8.50 -14.19 1.45
N ARG A 77 -8.67 -15.22 0.61
CA ARG A 77 -7.65 -15.59 -0.39
C ARG A 77 -7.45 -14.46 -1.39
N GLU A 78 -8.52 -13.77 -1.79
CA GLU A 78 -8.44 -12.62 -2.69
C GLU A 78 -7.66 -11.44 -2.06
N ILE A 79 -7.86 -11.09 -0.79
CA ILE A 79 -7.02 -10.07 -0.12
C ILE A 79 -5.55 -10.49 -0.11
N GLY A 80 -5.26 -11.76 0.17
CA GLY A 80 -3.89 -12.29 0.12
C GLY A 80 -3.28 -12.29 -1.29
N SER A 81 -4.13 -12.35 -2.33
CA SER A 81 -3.72 -12.42 -3.73
C SER A 81 -3.69 -11.05 -4.41
N GLY A 82 -4.49 -10.09 -3.94
CA GLY A 82 -4.62 -8.74 -4.51
C GLY A 82 -3.44 -7.81 -4.23
N ASN A 83 -2.44 -8.28 -3.48
CA ASN A 83 -1.15 -7.61 -3.31
C ASN A 83 -0.01 -8.38 -4.00
N THR A 84 -0.37 -9.37 -4.84
CA THR A 84 0.53 -10.36 -5.42
C THR A 84 0.09 -10.72 -6.84
N ASP A 85 0.30 -9.79 -7.78
CA ASP A 85 0.45 -10.13 -9.19
C ASP A 85 1.61 -11.11 -9.33
N SER A 86 1.31 -12.41 -9.29
CA SER A 86 1.92 -13.51 -10.06
C SER A 86 1.61 -14.84 -9.39
N GLY A 87 0.66 -15.58 -9.98
CA GLY A 87 0.33 -16.93 -9.54
C GLY A 87 1.48 -17.90 -9.73
N ALA A 88 1.83 -18.63 -8.66
CA ALA A 88 2.33 -19.99 -8.71
C ALA A 88 2.42 -20.57 -7.29
N LEU A 89 1.55 -21.54 -7.00
CA LEU A 89 1.85 -22.79 -6.27
C LEU A 89 2.52 -22.69 -4.85
N VAL A 90 1.71 -22.95 -3.81
CA VAL A 90 1.94 -23.83 -2.62
C VAL A 90 3.38 -24.14 -2.13
N PRO A 91 3.59 -24.43 -0.83
CA PRO A 91 3.44 -23.64 0.41
C PRO A 91 4.75 -23.73 1.25
N LEU A 92 4.75 -23.27 2.52
CA LEU A 92 5.78 -23.54 3.55
C LEU A 92 7.08 -22.70 3.47
N GLY A 93 7.18 -21.71 4.37
CA GLY A 93 8.41 -20.96 4.64
C GLY A 93 8.26 -19.48 4.34
N ALA A 94 8.28 -18.66 5.39
CA ALA A 94 8.26 -17.20 5.32
C ALA A 94 9.51 -16.66 4.61
N GLY A 95 9.50 -16.68 3.28
CA GLY A 95 10.46 -16.01 2.41
C GLY A 95 9.97 -14.60 2.12
N ARG A 96 10.72 -13.61 2.62
CA ARG A 96 10.55 -12.18 2.38
C ARG A 96 10.26 -11.92 0.90
N GLN A 97 9.08 -11.38 0.58
CA GLN A 97 8.77 -10.84 -0.75
C GLN A 97 9.82 -9.77 -1.06
N GLN A 98 10.77 -10.13 -1.93
CA GLN A 98 11.80 -9.20 -2.37
C GLN A 98 11.10 -8.03 -3.10
N PRO A 99 11.30 -6.78 -2.67
CA PRO A 99 10.72 -5.63 -3.35
C PRO A 99 11.22 -5.62 -4.79
N ASN A 100 10.30 -5.34 -5.72
CA ASN A 100 10.59 -5.19 -7.14
C ASN A 100 11.88 -4.35 -7.31
N THR A 101 12.83 -4.84 -8.10
CA THR A 101 14.13 -4.20 -8.34
C THR A 101 14.00 -2.72 -8.71
N LEU A 102 12.91 -2.32 -9.38
CA LEU A 102 12.62 -0.91 -9.67
C LEU A 102 12.32 -0.08 -8.42
N VAL A 103 11.49 -0.60 -7.50
CA VAL A 103 11.18 0.05 -6.22
C VAL A 103 12.44 0.13 -5.37
N LEU A 104 13.27 -0.92 -5.40
CA LEU A 104 14.56 -0.93 -4.73
C LEU A 104 15.46 0.17 -5.29
N ALA A 105 15.61 0.26 -6.61
CA ALA A 105 16.41 1.30 -7.27
C ALA A 105 15.90 2.71 -6.95
N GLU A 106 14.58 2.92 -6.99
CA GLU A 106 13.97 4.21 -6.64
C GLU A 106 14.27 4.62 -5.20
N ARG A 107 14.14 3.68 -4.24
CA ARG A 107 14.46 3.94 -2.82
C ARG A 107 15.94 4.21 -2.59
N ILE A 108 16.82 3.49 -3.29
CA ILE A 108 18.26 3.75 -3.25
C ILE A 108 18.55 5.17 -3.73
N ILE A 109 17.98 5.58 -4.87
CA ILE A 109 18.20 6.92 -5.43
C ILE A 109 17.63 8.00 -4.51
N LYS A 110 16.43 7.80 -3.93
CA LYS A 110 15.85 8.74 -2.95
C LYS A 110 16.73 8.88 -1.70
N ASN A 111 17.21 7.77 -1.14
CA ASN A 111 18.11 7.78 0.01
C ASN A 111 19.42 8.54 -0.31
N ALA A 112 20.02 8.25 -1.46
CA ALA A 112 21.22 8.93 -1.94
C ALA A 112 20.97 10.43 -2.09
N PHE A 113 19.88 10.82 -2.75
CA PHE A 113 19.52 12.21 -2.97
C PHE A 113 19.33 12.97 -1.65
N ASN A 114 18.59 12.40 -0.70
CA ASN A 114 18.40 13.00 0.63
C ASN A 114 19.73 13.21 1.37
N PHE A 115 20.67 12.26 1.27
CA PHE A 115 21.99 12.40 1.86
C PHE A 115 22.81 13.49 1.18
N LEU A 116 22.88 13.49 -0.15
CA LEU A 116 23.68 14.44 -0.92
C LEU A 116 23.10 15.87 -0.85
N ALA A 117 21.78 16.00 -0.77
CA ALA A 117 21.10 17.29 -0.61
C ALA A 117 21.53 18.00 0.68
N SER A 118 21.87 17.25 1.74
CA SER A 118 22.36 17.83 3.01
C SER A 118 23.72 18.56 2.88
N PHE A 119 24.51 18.25 1.83
CA PHE A 119 25.79 18.91 1.55
C PHE A 119 25.65 20.13 0.62
N SER A 120 24.46 20.43 0.10
CA SER A 120 24.23 21.51 -0.87
C SER A 120 24.44 22.93 -0.32
N GLY A 121 24.81 23.09 0.96
CA GLY A 121 25.11 24.37 1.59
C GLY A 121 26.35 25.11 1.06
N THR A 122 27.15 24.51 0.17
CA THR A 122 28.29 25.17 -0.49
C THR A 122 28.14 25.10 -2.00
N ALA A 123 27.58 26.15 -2.59
CA ALA A 123 27.61 26.45 -4.03
C ALA A 123 27.08 25.35 -5.00
N GLY A 124 26.10 24.54 -4.60
CA GLY A 124 25.48 23.53 -5.49
C GLY A 124 26.46 22.45 -5.99
N GLN A 125 27.69 22.41 -5.47
CA GLN A 125 28.69 21.42 -5.79
C GLN A 125 28.63 20.34 -4.73
N VAL A 126 28.08 19.17 -5.08
CA VAL A 126 28.13 17.98 -4.23
C VAL A 126 29.57 17.48 -4.22
N PRO A 127 30.29 17.47 -3.09
CA PRO A 127 31.64 16.95 -3.04
C PRO A 127 31.61 15.45 -3.39
N LEU A 128 32.43 15.01 -4.35
CA LEU A 128 32.52 13.59 -4.72
C LEU A 128 32.84 12.71 -3.49
N LYS A 129 33.61 13.26 -2.56
CA LYS A 129 33.93 12.65 -1.26
C LYS A 129 32.68 12.27 -0.45
N ALA A 130 31.64 13.11 -0.46
CA ALA A 130 30.40 12.86 0.26
C ALA A 130 29.65 11.67 -0.33
N PHE A 131 29.66 11.51 -1.66
CA PHE A 131 29.11 10.33 -2.32
C PHE A 131 29.89 9.06 -1.99
N GLU A 132 31.22 9.10 -1.99
CA GLU A 132 32.04 7.95 -1.58
C GLU A 132 31.76 7.55 -0.13
N ASP A 133 31.67 8.52 0.78
CA ASP A 133 31.40 8.26 2.19
C ASP A 133 29.98 7.72 2.41
N TRP A 134 28.98 8.21 1.65
CA TRP A 134 27.64 7.63 1.62
C TRP A 134 27.67 6.20 1.11
N TRP A 135 28.32 5.95 -0.03
CA TRP A 135 28.39 4.65 -0.67
C TRP A 135 28.98 3.59 0.27
N ARG A 136 30.07 3.91 0.97
CA ARG A 136 30.67 3.04 1.99
C ARG A 136 29.70 2.68 3.11
N LYS A 137 28.90 3.64 3.58
CA LYS A 137 27.89 3.42 4.63
C LYS A 137 26.71 2.60 4.10
N PHE A 138 26.25 2.91 2.89
CA PHE A 138 25.17 2.21 2.21
C PHE A 138 25.53 0.73 1.99
N GLU A 139 26.71 0.43 1.43
CA GLU A 139 27.16 -0.95 1.20
C GLU A 139 27.25 -1.76 2.51
N SER A 140 27.79 -1.16 3.56
CA SER A 140 27.86 -1.78 4.90
C SER A 140 26.45 -2.10 5.45
N ARG A 141 25.49 -1.19 5.25
CA ARG A 141 24.10 -1.34 5.68
C ARG A 141 23.37 -2.39 4.85
N VAL A 142 23.52 -2.42 3.52
CA VAL A 142 22.96 -3.45 2.62
C VAL A 142 23.46 -4.83 3.02
N ARG A 143 24.76 -4.98 3.31
CA ARG A 143 25.35 -6.27 3.71
C ARG A 143 24.85 -6.73 5.07
N SER A 144 24.60 -5.81 6.00
CA SER A 144 24.21 -6.11 7.38
C SER A 144 22.70 -6.29 7.55
N ASP A 145 21.88 -5.48 6.87
CA ASP A 145 20.43 -5.50 6.95
C ASP A 145 19.84 -5.20 5.57
N PRO A 146 19.59 -6.20 4.71
CA PRO A 146 18.99 -5.98 3.40
C PRO A 146 17.57 -5.38 3.46
N GLY A 147 16.91 -5.40 4.63
CA GLY A 147 15.58 -4.83 4.84
C GLY A 147 15.59 -3.34 5.18
N PHE A 148 16.74 -2.68 5.32
CA PHE A 148 16.75 -1.25 5.64
C PHE A 148 16.10 -0.40 4.54
N LEU A 149 16.25 -0.80 3.27
CA LEU A 149 15.60 -0.17 2.12
C LEU A 149 14.08 -0.40 2.08
N GLU A 150 13.55 -1.25 2.95
CA GLU A 150 12.09 -1.42 3.12
C GLU A 150 11.53 -0.47 4.19
N ARG A 151 12.39 0.08 5.03
CA ARG A 151 12.04 0.91 6.18
C ARG A 151 12.27 2.39 5.95
N ASP A 152 13.23 2.75 5.09
CA ASP A 152 13.38 4.11 4.59
C ASP A 152 12.29 4.35 3.53
N GLU A 153 11.32 5.20 3.88
CA GLU A 153 10.02 5.46 3.23
C GLU A 153 10.10 5.94 1.77
#